data_AF-A0A146K4N3-F1
#
_entry.id   AF-A0A146K4N3-F1
#
_cell.length_a   1.000
_cell.length_b   1.000
_cell.length_c   1.000
_cell.angle_alpha   90.00
_cell.angle_beta   90.00
_cell.angle_gamma   90.00
#
_symmetry.space_group_name_H-M   'P 1'
#
loop_
_entity.id
_entity.type
_entity.pdbx_description
1 polymer ?
#
loop_
_entity_poly.entity_id
_entity_poly.type
_entity_poly.pdbx_seq_one_letter_code
_entity_poly.pdbx_strand_id
1 'polypeptide(L)'
;PFLQQVVADQFQGTPIKGVFMPSLRIVKAGGFYKSQLSALFTPQLTEVDKFSLGFNSFVQLSLPKLLVTGKCAFRNSGQLTHFAALNLETLATYCFADCLNLEVVLAPNAAIEDMAFENCVKLHTISAKTADFKCKCQKCPKCEERLEQCLERGKFCTKYVKEYQTEQLDLLKFDLLVI
;
A
#
# COMPACT_ATOMS: atom_id res chain seq x y z
N PRO A 1 15.26 -20.50 -13.37
CA PRO A 1 14.48 -20.47 -12.10
C PRO A 1 13.92 -19.06 -11.83
N PHE A 2 12.61 -18.95 -11.56
CA PHE A 2 12.02 -17.67 -11.17
C PHE A 2 12.47 -17.29 -9.76
N LEU A 3 12.86 -16.03 -9.57
CA LEU A 3 13.31 -15.50 -8.29
C LEU A 3 12.14 -15.53 -7.28
N GLN A 4 12.34 -16.22 -6.15
CA GLN A 4 11.35 -16.28 -5.07
C GLN A 4 11.56 -15.21 -4.00
N GLN A 5 12.77 -14.65 -3.92
CA GLN A 5 13.13 -13.64 -2.94
C GLN A 5 14.05 -12.59 -3.55
N VAL A 6 13.74 -11.33 -3.32
CA VAL A 6 14.68 -10.21 -3.51
C VAL A 6 15.42 -10.01 -2.20
N VAL A 7 16.75 -10.06 -2.24
CA VAL A 7 17.60 -9.86 -1.05
C VAL A 7 17.75 -8.39 -0.73
N ALA A 8 18.35 -8.08 0.44
CA ALA A 8 18.49 -6.71 0.89
C ALA A 8 19.21 -5.84 -0.15
N ASP A 9 18.64 -4.66 -0.41
CA ASP A 9 19.15 -3.62 -1.32
C ASP A 9 19.44 -4.07 -2.77
N GLN A 10 19.00 -5.26 -3.18
CA GLN A 10 19.41 -5.90 -4.44
C GLN A 10 19.18 -5.03 -5.69
N PHE A 11 18.07 -4.28 -5.73
CA PHE A 11 17.73 -3.37 -6.82
C PHE A 11 17.60 -1.91 -6.35
N GLN A 12 18.16 -1.57 -5.19
CA GLN A 12 18.11 -0.23 -4.66
C GLN A 12 18.71 0.78 -5.65
N GLY A 13 18.01 1.91 -5.87
CA GLY A 13 18.49 3.02 -6.69
C GLY A 13 18.62 2.70 -8.19
N THR A 14 18.16 1.54 -8.63
CA THR A 14 18.20 1.16 -10.04
C THR A 14 17.17 1.95 -10.86
N PRO A 15 17.34 2.12 -12.17
CA PRO A 15 16.37 2.82 -13.03
C PRO A 15 15.25 1.90 -13.53
N ILE A 16 14.91 0.83 -12.80
CA ILE A 16 13.97 -0.20 -13.25
C ILE A 16 12.53 0.32 -13.15
N LYS A 17 11.84 0.47 -14.28
CA LYS A 17 10.45 0.98 -14.29
C LYS A 17 9.39 -0.08 -14.03
N GLY A 18 9.70 -1.34 -14.31
CA GLY A 18 8.74 -2.43 -14.21
C GLY A 18 9.40 -3.75 -13.90
N VAL A 19 8.73 -4.58 -13.11
CA VAL A 19 9.18 -5.94 -12.78
C VAL A 19 8.08 -6.96 -13.03
N PHE A 20 8.48 -8.07 -13.64
CA PHE A 20 7.66 -9.28 -13.79
C PHE A 20 8.34 -10.41 -13.01
N MET A 21 7.84 -10.69 -11.81
CA MET A 21 8.39 -11.73 -10.94
C MET A 21 7.25 -12.61 -10.40
N PRO A 22 6.71 -13.52 -11.22
CA PRO A 22 5.47 -14.25 -10.92
C PRO A 22 5.59 -15.19 -9.72
N SER A 23 6.81 -15.60 -9.35
CA SER A 23 7.08 -16.49 -8.21
C SER A 23 7.64 -15.77 -6.98
N LEU A 24 7.77 -14.44 -7.02
CA LEU A 24 8.33 -13.67 -5.93
C LEU A 24 7.39 -13.72 -4.72
N ARG A 25 7.93 -14.11 -3.56
CA ARG A 25 7.21 -14.19 -2.29
C ARG A 25 7.64 -13.12 -1.30
N ILE A 26 8.93 -12.77 -1.30
CA ILE A 26 9.52 -11.91 -0.29
C ILE A 26 10.40 -10.83 -0.93
N VAL A 27 10.23 -9.58 -0.51
CA VAL A 27 11.18 -8.49 -0.79
C VAL A 27 11.81 -8.05 0.52
N LYS A 28 13.10 -8.34 0.68
CA LYS A 28 13.87 -7.93 1.87
C LYS A 28 14.15 -6.43 1.90
N ALA A 29 14.65 -5.98 3.04
CA ALA A 29 14.83 -4.57 3.34
C ALA A 29 15.53 -3.83 2.20
N GLY A 30 14.95 -2.69 1.78
CA GLY A 30 15.48 -1.87 0.69
C GLY A 30 15.54 -2.51 -0.71
N GLY A 31 14.99 -3.72 -0.90
CA GLY A 31 15.16 -4.51 -2.12
C GLY A 31 14.85 -3.76 -3.43
N PHE A 32 13.82 -2.89 -3.44
CA PHE A 32 13.50 -1.97 -4.53
C PHE A 32 13.39 -0.50 -4.05
N TYR A 33 14.18 -0.11 -3.06
CA TYR A 33 14.16 1.26 -2.55
C TYR A 33 14.69 2.24 -3.60
N LYS A 34 13.95 3.32 -3.88
CA LYS A 34 14.33 4.35 -4.88
C LYS A 34 14.57 3.79 -6.29
N SER A 35 13.84 2.76 -6.69
CA SER A 35 14.07 2.06 -7.97
C SER A 35 13.28 2.60 -9.16
N GLN A 36 12.53 3.71 -9.00
CA GLN A 36 11.68 4.30 -10.06
C GLN A 36 10.58 3.36 -10.60
N LEU A 37 10.20 2.33 -9.83
CA LEU A 37 9.19 1.37 -10.26
C LEU A 37 7.83 2.05 -10.42
N SER A 38 7.17 1.75 -11.53
CA SER A 38 5.81 2.17 -11.87
C SER A 38 4.89 0.97 -12.10
N ALA A 39 5.46 -0.20 -12.44
CA ALA A 39 4.72 -1.44 -12.65
C ALA A 39 5.32 -2.60 -11.83
N LEU A 40 4.47 -3.35 -11.13
CA LEU A 40 4.87 -4.47 -10.27
C LEU A 40 3.92 -5.65 -10.52
N PHE A 41 4.39 -6.70 -11.19
CA PHE A 41 3.64 -7.95 -11.36
C PHE A 41 4.24 -9.05 -10.47
N THR A 42 3.66 -9.19 -9.28
CA THR A 42 4.10 -10.12 -8.22
C THR A 42 2.90 -10.78 -7.52
N PRO A 43 2.14 -11.65 -8.22
CA PRO A 43 0.88 -12.23 -7.72
C PRO A 43 1.05 -13.14 -6.49
N GLN A 44 2.27 -13.58 -6.19
CA GLN A 44 2.59 -14.45 -5.06
C GLN A 44 3.29 -13.74 -3.90
N LEU A 45 3.38 -12.40 -3.95
CA LEU A 45 4.10 -11.61 -2.93
C LEU A 45 3.33 -11.64 -1.61
N THR A 46 3.99 -12.12 -0.56
CA THR A 46 3.41 -12.28 0.78
C THR A 46 4.04 -11.35 1.82
N GLU A 47 5.30 -10.96 1.63
CA GLU A 47 6.07 -10.18 2.60
C GLU A 47 6.91 -9.09 1.91
N VAL A 48 6.86 -7.88 2.46
CA VAL A 48 7.72 -6.76 2.07
C VAL A 48 8.33 -6.12 3.31
N ASP A 49 9.65 -6.03 3.37
CA ASP A 49 10.38 -5.55 4.54
C ASP A 49 10.50 -4.01 4.57
N LYS A 50 11.21 -3.51 5.58
CA LYS A 50 11.50 -2.09 5.78
C LYS A 50 12.04 -1.43 4.50
N PHE A 51 11.43 -0.31 4.10
CA PHE A 51 11.79 0.47 2.89
C PHE A 51 11.77 -0.28 1.55
N SER A 52 11.36 -1.56 1.52
CA SER A 52 11.52 -2.45 0.37
C SER A 52 10.92 -1.93 -0.93
N LEU A 53 9.79 -1.22 -0.89
CA LEU A 53 9.12 -0.63 -2.05
C LEU A 53 8.97 0.91 -1.94
N GLY A 54 9.75 1.54 -1.05
CA GLY A 54 9.68 2.98 -0.81
C GLY A 54 10.33 3.81 -1.94
N PHE A 55 9.86 5.05 -2.10
CA PHE A 55 10.37 6.03 -3.07
C PHE A 55 10.25 5.54 -4.52
N ASN A 56 9.14 4.91 -4.85
CA ASN A 56 8.80 4.49 -6.20
C ASN A 56 7.67 5.35 -6.79
N SER A 57 7.33 5.11 -8.05
CA SER A 57 6.39 5.90 -8.86
C SER A 57 5.15 5.09 -9.26
N PHE A 58 4.70 4.19 -8.39
CA PHE A 58 3.46 3.47 -8.59
C PHE A 58 2.28 4.44 -8.65
N VAL A 59 1.37 4.25 -9.59
CA VAL A 59 0.09 4.98 -9.60
C VAL A 59 -0.97 4.22 -8.80
N GLN A 60 -1.00 2.90 -8.95
CA GLN A 60 -1.89 2.01 -8.23
C GLN A 60 -1.17 0.71 -7.89
N LEU A 61 -1.52 0.10 -6.75
CA LEU A 61 -0.97 -1.18 -6.32
C LEU A 61 -2.06 -2.10 -5.79
N SER A 62 -2.11 -3.32 -6.33
CA SER A 62 -2.93 -4.42 -5.83
C SER A 62 -2.03 -5.60 -5.51
N LEU A 63 -1.97 -5.97 -4.24
CA LEU A 63 -1.11 -7.04 -3.71
C LEU A 63 -1.98 -8.05 -2.94
N PRO A 64 -2.72 -8.92 -3.66
CA PRO A 64 -3.81 -9.71 -3.08
C PRO A 64 -3.35 -10.76 -2.07
N LYS A 65 -2.09 -11.21 -2.14
CA LYS A 65 -1.51 -12.19 -1.20
C LYS A 65 -0.62 -11.57 -0.13
N LEU A 66 -0.48 -10.24 -0.11
CA LEU A 66 0.38 -9.58 0.86
C LEU A 66 -0.21 -9.70 2.26
N LEU A 67 0.60 -10.20 3.20
CA LEU A 67 0.24 -10.42 4.59
C LEU A 67 0.99 -9.47 5.52
N VAL A 68 2.29 -9.26 5.24
CA VAL A 68 3.21 -8.55 6.13
C VAL A 68 3.87 -7.38 5.41
N THR A 69 3.86 -6.21 6.05
CA THR A 69 4.62 -5.03 5.63
C THR A 69 5.57 -4.56 6.73
N GLY A 70 6.78 -4.18 6.36
CA GLY A 70 7.75 -3.56 7.23
C GLY A 70 7.60 -2.03 7.30
N LYS A 71 8.29 -1.42 8.27
CA LYS A 71 8.34 0.04 8.46
C LYS A 71 8.69 0.77 7.15
N CYS A 72 7.95 1.82 6.80
CA CYS A 72 8.17 2.61 5.59
C CYS A 72 8.10 1.81 4.26
N ALA A 73 7.43 0.65 4.20
CA ALA A 73 7.45 -0.22 3.01
C ALA A 73 7.08 0.49 1.70
N PHE A 74 6.13 1.43 1.71
CA PHE A 74 5.69 2.19 0.54
C PHE A 74 5.91 3.71 0.68
N ARG A 75 6.75 4.13 1.65
CA ARG A 75 6.97 5.55 1.96
C ARG A 75 7.34 6.36 0.73
N ASN A 76 6.81 7.58 0.62
CA ASN A 76 7.10 8.54 -0.45
C ASN A 76 6.87 7.97 -1.86
N SER A 77 5.82 7.15 -2.01
CA SER A 77 5.32 6.76 -3.33
C SER A 77 4.42 7.86 -3.86
N GLY A 78 5.00 8.98 -4.26
CA GLY A 78 4.28 10.24 -4.49
C GLY A 78 3.22 10.21 -5.58
N GLN A 79 3.24 9.22 -6.49
CA GLN A 79 2.20 9.05 -7.53
C GLN A 79 1.08 8.07 -7.12
N LEU A 80 1.24 7.37 -5.99
CA LEU A 80 0.32 6.32 -5.59
C LEU A 80 -1.00 6.94 -5.15
N THR A 81 -2.08 6.61 -5.84
CA THR A 81 -3.45 7.05 -5.56
C THR A 81 -4.26 5.96 -4.86
N HIS A 82 -4.06 4.71 -5.25
CA HIS A 82 -4.83 3.58 -4.76
C HIS A 82 -3.95 2.42 -4.33
N PHE A 83 -4.25 1.87 -3.16
CA PHE A 83 -3.61 0.67 -2.63
C PHE A 83 -4.65 -0.35 -2.17
N ALA A 84 -4.48 -1.62 -2.55
CA ALA A 84 -5.28 -2.72 -2.05
C ALA A 84 -4.43 -3.94 -1.69
N ALA A 85 -4.59 -4.42 -0.46
CA ALA A 85 -4.03 -5.67 0.03
C ALA A 85 -4.98 -6.24 1.08
N LEU A 86 -5.96 -7.02 0.64
CA LEU A 86 -7.11 -7.39 1.47
C LEU A 86 -6.77 -8.35 2.60
N ASN A 87 -5.68 -9.09 2.45
CA ASN A 87 -5.17 -10.03 3.44
C ASN A 87 -4.08 -9.41 4.34
N LEU A 88 -3.75 -8.13 4.16
CA LEU A 88 -2.73 -7.47 4.95
C LEU A 88 -3.14 -7.42 6.43
N GLU A 89 -2.21 -7.78 7.31
CA GLU A 89 -2.44 -7.88 8.75
C GLU A 89 -2.10 -6.59 9.50
N THR A 90 -1.13 -5.84 9.00
CA THR A 90 -0.65 -4.60 9.62
C THR A 90 -0.25 -3.57 8.56
N LEU A 91 -0.71 -2.34 8.75
CA LEU A 91 -0.21 -1.14 8.11
C LEU A 91 0.89 -0.56 9.00
N ALA A 92 2.12 -0.97 8.75
CA ALA A 92 3.25 -0.69 9.63
C ALA A 92 3.53 0.81 9.83
N THR A 93 4.35 1.10 10.82
CA THR A 93 4.76 2.47 11.15
C THR A 93 5.33 3.17 9.90
N TYR A 94 4.83 4.38 9.60
CA TYR A 94 5.19 5.15 8.39
C TYR A 94 4.99 4.43 7.04
N CYS A 95 4.18 3.35 6.96
CA CYS A 95 4.06 2.51 5.77
C CYS A 95 3.79 3.31 4.48
N PHE A 96 2.90 4.31 4.56
CA PHE A 96 2.54 5.23 3.48
C PHE A 96 2.93 6.68 3.78
N ALA A 97 3.87 6.93 4.70
CA ALA A 97 4.28 8.29 5.00
C ALA A 97 4.71 9.04 3.72
N ASP A 98 4.31 10.31 3.60
CA ASP A 98 4.63 11.17 2.46
C ASP A 98 4.05 10.70 1.11
N CYS A 99 3.06 9.79 1.09
CA CYS A 99 2.30 9.46 -0.11
C CYS A 99 1.22 10.53 -0.38
N LEU A 100 1.64 11.67 -0.91
CA LEU A 100 0.82 12.90 -1.01
C LEU A 100 -0.42 12.77 -1.91
N ASN A 101 -0.40 11.85 -2.88
CA ASN A 101 -1.51 11.61 -3.79
C ASN A 101 -2.40 10.41 -3.39
N LEU A 102 -2.11 9.74 -2.27
CA LEU A 102 -2.85 8.57 -1.85
C LEU A 102 -4.27 8.97 -1.42
N GLU A 103 -5.27 8.41 -2.09
CA GLU A 103 -6.69 8.70 -1.91
C GLU A 103 -7.43 7.54 -1.25
N VAL A 104 -7.04 6.31 -1.60
CA VAL A 104 -7.73 5.08 -1.19
C VAL A 104 -6.76 4.01 -0.70
N VAL A 105 -7.04 3.46 0.48
CA VAL A 105 -6.35 2.30 1.06
C VAL A 105 -7.35 1.24 1.46
N LEU A 106 -7.26 0.06 0.85
CA LEU A 106 -8.12 -1.10 1.14
C LEU A 106 -7.30 -2.25 1.75
N ALA A 107 -7.29 -2.32 3.07
CA ALA A 107 -6.64 -3.36 3.87
C ALA A 107 -7.52 -3.70 5.09
N PRO A 108 -8.75 -4.22 4.89
CA PRO A 108 -9.78 -4.33 5.93
C PRO A 108 -9.37 -5.14 7.17
N ASN A 109 -8.41 -6.04 7.02
CA ASN A 109 -7.91 -6.88 8.10
C ASN A 109 -6.72 -6.25 8.84
N ALA A 110 -6.18 -5.14 8.34
CA ALA A 110 -4.95 -4.56 8.84
C ALA A 110 -5.17 -3.69 10.08
N ALA A 111 -4.35 -3.88 11.11
CA ALA A 111 -4.20 -2.91 12.19
C ALA A 111 -3.34 -1.73 11.71
N ILE A 112 -3.72 -0.50 12.07
CA ILE A 112 -2.96 0.71 11.73
C ILE A 112 -1.94 0.99 12.84
N GLU A 113 -0.67 1.15 12.50
CA GLU A 113 0.37 1.60 13.42
C GLU A 113 0.61 3.11 13.38
N ASP A 114 1.39 3.61 14.33
CA ASP A 114 1.75 5.02 14.46
C ASP A 114 2.29 5.60 13.15
N MET A 115 1.81 6.80 12.81
CA MET A 115 2.27 7.56 11.64
C MET A 115 2.13 6.83 10.29
N ALA A 116 1.37 5.72 10.19
CA ALA A 116 1.24 4.94 8.96
C ALA A 116 0.83 5.78 7.74
N PHE A 117 0.05 6.84 7.96
CA PHE A 117 -0.44 7.77 6.94
C PHE A 117 0.07 9.21 7.15
N GLU A 118 1.26 9.39 7.73
CA GLU A 118 1.85 10.72 7.88
C GLU A 118 1.87 11.48 6.54
N ASN A 119 1.41 12.74 6.55
CA ASN A 119 1.35 13.62 5.38
C ASN A 119 0.49 13.12 4.19
N CYS A 120 -0.33 12.07 4.35
CA CYS A 120 -1.27 11.63 3.31
C CYS A 120 -2.48 12.58 3.22
N VAL A 121 -2.28 13.77 2.64
CA VAL A 121 -3.27 14.86 2.63
C VAL A 121 -4.55 14.57 1.84
N LYS A 122 -4.44 13.80 0.75
CA LYS A 122 -5.58 13.45 -0.12
C LYS A 122 -6.35 12.21 0.33
N LEU A 123 -5.86 11.49 1.34
CA LEU A 123 -6.44 10.22 1.76
C LEU A 123 -7.85 10.45 2.30
N HIS A 124 -8.84 9.83 1.68
CA HIS A 124 -10.24 10.06 2.02
C HIS A 124 -11.05 8.77 2.13
N THR A 125 -10.46 7.61 1.81
CA THR A 125 -11.10 6.30 1.95
C THR A 125 -10.09 5.33 2.56
N ILE A 126 -10.39 4.80 3.74
CA ILE A 126 -9.54 3.84 4.44
C ILE A 126 -10.39 2.66 4.86
N SER A 127 -10.01 1.46 4.47
CA SER A 127 -10.54 0.23 5.05
C SER A 127 -9.44 -0.46 5.83
N ALA A 128 -9.59 -0.48 7.14
CA ALA A 128 -8.66 -1.10 8.09
C ALA A 128 -9.40 -1.35 9.41
N LYS A 129 -8.79 -2.13 10.30
CA LYS A 129 -9.29 -2.30 11.67
C LYS A 129 -9.13 -0.98 12.41
N THR A 130 -10.17 -0.57 13.13
CA THR A 130 -10.14 0.60 14.02
C THR A 130 -9.02 0.45 15.04
N ALA A 131 -8.12 1.42 15.10
CA ALA A 131 -6.94 1.38 15.96
C ALA A 131 -6.69 2.73 16.63
N ASP A 132 -6.26 2.65 17.90
CA ASP A 132 -5.65 3.76 18.63
C ASP A 132 -4.19 3.90 18.19
N PHE A 133 -3.97 4.50 17.02
CA PHE A 133 -2.63 4.85 16.54
C PHE A 133 -2.37 6.34 16.71
N LYS A 134 -1.11 6.73 16.86
CA LYS A 134 -0.71 8.13 17.06
C LYS A 134 -0.24 8.76 15.76
N CYS A 135 -0.63 10.02 15.55
CA CYS A 135 -0.05 10.84 14.50
C CYS A 135 -0.02 12.31 14.93
N LYS A 136 1.05 13.03 14.54
CA LYS A 136 1.26 14.45 14.87
C LYS A 136 1.65 15.31 13.66
N CYS A 137 1.37 14.83 12.44
CA CYS A 137 1.76 15.53 11.21
C CYS A 137 0.86 16.73 10.85
N GLN A 138 -0.28 16.89 11.53
CA GLN A 138 -1.26 17.98 11.33
C GLN A 138 -1.97 17.98 9.97
N LYS A 139 -1.73 16.97 9.12
CA LYS A 139 -2.12 16.98 7.71
C LYS A 139 -2.81 15.70 7.22
N CYS A 140 -2.74 14.61 7.99
CA CYS A 140 -3.38 13.35 7.63
C CYS A 140 -4.82 13.31 8.14
N PRO A 141 -5.65 12.37 7.66
CA PRO A 141 -7.05 12.27 8.08
C PRO A 141 -7.23 12.13 9.58
N LYS A 142 -6.28 11.50 10.30
CA LYS A 142 -6.33 11.44 11.76
C LYS A 142 -6.11 12.81 12.39
N CYS A 143 -5.07 13.53 11.98
CA CYS A 143 -4.73 14.82 12.58
C CYS A 143 -5.72 15.94 12.22
N GLU A 144 -6.48 15.77 11.13
CA GLU A 144 -7.51 16.71 10.70
C GLU A 144 -8.93 16.26 11.10
N GLU A 145 -9.06 15.26 11.97
CA GLU A 145 -10.36 14.77 12.47
C GLU A 145 -11.30 14.19 11.39
N ARG A 146 -10.75 13.81 10.22
CA ARG A 146 -11.47 13.19 9.09
C ARG A 146 -11.41 11.66 9.07
N LEU A 147 -10.68 11.02 9.99
CA LEU A 147 -10.41 9.59 9.97
C LEU A 147 -11.68 8.73 10.02
N GLU A 148 -12.65 9.08 10.86
CA GLU A 148 -13.90 8.31 10.99
C GLU A 148 -14.68 8.28 9.68
N GLN A 149 -14.82 9.44 9.01
CA GLN A 149 -15.45 9.54 7.69
C GLN A 149 -14.70 8.70 6.64
N CYS A 150 -13.37 8.68 6.68
CA CYS A 150 -12.56 7.86 5.79
C CYS A 150 -12.81 6.35 6.02
N LEU A 151 -12.93 5.94 7.29
CA LEU A 151 -13.23 4.56 7.67
C LEU A 151 -14.64 4.13 7.28
N GLU A 152 -15.63 5.02 7.42
CA GLU A 152 -16.99 4.78 6.95
C GLU A 152 -17.04 4.54 5.44
N ARG A 153 -16.40 5.41 4.65
CA ARG A 153 -16.26 5.24 3.18
C ARG A 153 -15.60 3.91 2.83
N GLY A 154 -14.55 3.52 3.55
CA GLY A 154 -13.83 2.27 3.32
C GLY A 154 -14.65 1.01 3.59
N LYS A 155 -15.57 1.03 4.58
CA LYS A 155 -16.50 -0.09 4.83
C LYS A 155 -17.38 -0.37 3.62
N PHE A 156 -17.94 0.66 2.99
CA PHE A 156 -18.75 0.51 1.76
C PHE A 156 -17.90 -0.07 0.62
N CYS A 157 -16.75 0.54 0.33
CA CYS A 157 -15.88 0.10 -0.76
C CYS A 157 -15.44 -1.37 -0.61
N THR A 158 -15.11 -1.79 0.62
CA THR A 158 -14.66 -3.17 0.88
C THR A 158 -15.76 -4.20 0.66
N LYS A 159 -17.01 -3.87 1.02
CA LYS A 159 -18.16 -4.73 0.77
C LYS A 159 -18.30 -5.00 -0.73
N TYR A 160 -18.27 -3.94 -1.55
CA TYR A 160 -18.27 -4.07 -3.01
C TYR A 160 -17.09 -4.89 -3.53
N VAL A 161 -15.87 -4.64 -3.07
CA VAL A 161 -14.70 -5.42 -3.54
C VAL A 161 -14.83 -6.91 -3.20
N LYS A 162 -15.38 -7.28 -2.04
CA LYS A 162 -15.59 -8.69 -1.67
C LYS A 162 -16.71 -9.36 -2.47
N GLU A 163 -17.75 -8.62 -2.83
CA GLU A 163 -18.92 -9.14 -3.55
C GLU A 163 -18.65 -9.42 -5.04
N TYR A 164 -17.66 -8.74 -5.66
CA TYR A 164 -17.39 -8.80 -7.10
C TYR A 164 -16.04 -9.44 -7.49
N GLN A 165 -15.43 -10.25 -6.61
CA GLN A 165 -14.13 -10.88 -6.88
C GLN A 165 -14.21 -12.04 -7.88
N THR A 166 -13.75 -11.78 -9.10
CA THR A 166 -12.93 -12.71 -9.90
C THR A 166 -11.50 -12.17 -9.99
N GLU A 167 -10.53 -13.06 -10.23
CA GLU A 167 -9.09 -13.05 -9.88
C GLU A 167 -8.19 -11.85 -10.31
N GLN A 168 -8.73 -10.76 -10.81
CA GLN A 168 -8.00 -9.51 -11.01
C GLN A 168 -8.94 -8.37 -10.62
N LEU A 169 -8.60 -7.66 -9.56
CA LEU A 169 -9.05 -6.27 -9.42
C LEU A 169 -8.39 -5.51 -10.57
N ASP A 170 -9.03 -5.53 -11.74
CA ASP A 170 -8.68 -4.64 -12.84
C ASP A 170 -8.82 -3.21 -12.32
N LEU A 171 -7.73 -2.48 -12.44
CA LEU A 171 -7.55 -1.12 -11.98
C LEU A 171 -8.63 -0.15 -12.50
N LEU A 172 -9.28 -0.50 -13.62
CA LEU A 172 -10.44 0.16 -14.22
C LEU A 172 -11.69 0.19 -13.32
N LYS A 173 -11.80 -0.68 -12.30
CA LYS A 173 -12.94 -0.67 -11.37
C LYS A 173 -12.74 0.25 -10.16
N PHE A 174 -11.53 0.73 -9.88
CA PHE A 174 -11.32 1.68 -8.79
C PHE A 174 -12.00 3.02 -9.07
N ASP A 175 -11.96 3.50 -10.32
CA ASP A 175 -12.61 4.76 -10.72
C ASP A 175 -14.15 4.73 -10.59
N LEU A 176 -14.76 3.54 -10.70
CA LEU A 176 -16.20 3.33 -10.53
C LEU A 176 -16.64 3.28 -9.05
N LEU A 177 -15.70 3.12 -8.10
CA LEU A 177 -15.99 3.01 -6.67
C LEU A 177 -15.93 4.36 -5.93
N VAL A 178 -15.62 5.45 -6.63
CA VAL A 178 -15.40 6.80 -6.05
C VAL A 178 -16.51 7.80 -6.47
N ILE A 179 -17.62 7.32 -7.05
CA ILE A 179 -18.82 8.13 -7.34
C ILE A 179 -19.84 8.01 -6.21
#